data_AF-A0A966CM93-F1
#
_entry.id   AF-A0A966CM93-F1
#
_cell.length_a   1.000
_cell.length_b   1.000
_cell.length_c   1.000
_cell.angle_alpha   90.00
_cell.angle_beta   90.00
_cell.angle_gamma   90.00
#
_symmetry.space_group_name_H-M   'P 1'
#
loop_
_entity.id
_entity.type
_entity.pdbx_description
1 polymer ?
#
loop_
_entity_poly.entity_id
_entity_poly.type
_entity_poly.pdbx_seq_one_letter_code
_entity_poly.pdbx_strand_id
1 'polypeptide(L)'
;MQAPADAPASAAQSFSASFELTGTPDAGELIFFTPLGSTAAAIHWSPAEATLATQGQIRTFDGLAPLIQDLLGTDVPVSALFAWLNGQHLSADGWQVDLANFAEGKITAQRLTAPPAQLRLILEP
;
A
#
# COMPACT_ATOMS: atom_id res chain seq x y z
N MET A 1 -24.48 26.08 20.02
CA MET A 1 -25.57 25.29 19.40
C MET A 1 -24.89 24.23 18.54
N GLN A 2 -24.99 22.95 18.93
CA GLN A 2 -24.44 21.81 18.19
C GLN A 2 -25.61 21.05 17.55
N ALA A 3 -25.51 20.71 16.26
CA ALA A 3 -26.36 19.76 15.54
C ALA A 3 -25.74 19.48 14.15
N PRO A 4 -25.98 18.31 13.53
CA PRO A 4 -25.71 16.95 14.00
C PRO A 4 -24.73 16.23 13.04
N ALA A 5 -23.85 15.38 13.58
CA ALA A 5 -23.03 14.48 12.80
C ALA A 5 -23.63 13.07 12.88
N ASP A 6 -24.56 12.76 11.98
CA ASP A 6 -24.87 11.37 11.63
C ASP A 6 -25.28 11.31 10.15
N ALA A 7 -24.34 10.89 9.33
CA ALA A 7 -24.62 10.11 8.13
C ALA A 7 -23.77 8.84 8.29
N PRO A 8 -24.32 7.64 8.04
CA PRO A 8 -23.55 6.41 8.20
C PRO A 8 -22.36 6.48 7.25
N ALA A 9 -21.16 6.58 7.82
CA ALA A 9 -19.95 6.35 7.06
C ALA A 9 -20.09 4.93 6.49
N SER A 10 -20.29 4.82 5.18
CA SER A 10 -19.72 3.69 4.47
C SER A 10 -18.22 3.84 4.76
N ALA A 11 -17.73 3.18 5.80
CA ALA A 11 -16.45 3.52 6.42
C ALA A 11 -15.35 3.14 5.44
N ALA A 12 -15.03 4.06 4.52
CA ALA A 12 -13.84 3.99 3.71
C ALA A 12 -12.68 4.03 4.69
N GLN A 13 -12.21 2.85 5.10
CA GLN A 13 -11.08 2.68 6.00
C GLN A 13 -9.87 3.30 5.30
N SER A 14 -9.57 4.52 5.70
CA SER A 14 -8.45 5.29 5.17
C SER A 14 -7.23 4.89 6.00
N PHE A 15 -6.32 4.15 5.40
CA PHE A 15 -5.06 3.78 6.04
C PHE A 15 -3.96 4.76 5.61
N SER A 16 -3.43 5.50 6.58
CA SER A 16 -2.32 6.43 6.38
C SER A 16 -1.17 6.01 7.28
N ALA A 17 -0.06 5.59 6.68
CA ALA A 17 1.15 5.23 7.39
C ALA A 17 2.35 5.67 6.56
N SER A 18 3.45 6.03 7.22
CA SER A 18 4.72 6.15 6.53
C SER A 18 5.17 4.74 6.16
N PHE A 19 5.80 4.58 5.00
CA PHE A 19 6.26 3.28 4.56
C PHE A 19 7.67 3.40 4.02
N GLU A 20 8.45 2.34 4.19
CA GLU A 20 9.77 2.18 3.60
C GLU A 20 9.72 0.94 2.72
N LEU A 21 9.95 1.14 1.42
CA LEU A 21 9.96 0.08 0.42
C LEU A 21 11.38 -0.07 -0.10
N THR A 22 11.93 -1.27 0.03
CA THR A 22 13.29 -1.60 -0.38
C THR A 22 13.34 -2.91 -1.15
N GLY A 23 14.27 -3.01 -2.09
CA GLY A 23 14.48 -4.20 -2.91
C GLY A 23 13.77 -4.14 -4.26
N THR A 24 13.13 -5.25 -4.64
CA THR A 24 12.56 -5.49 -5.97
C THR A 24 11.16 -6.11 -5.85
N PRO A 25 10.35 -6.12 -6.92
CA PRO A 25 9.05 -6.77 -6.87
C PRO A 25 9.09 -8.29 -6.64
N ASP A 26 10.21 -8.97 -6.92
CA ASP A 26 10.38 -10.41 -6.69
C ASP A 26 10.89 -10.73 -5.27
N ALA A 27 11.81 -9.90 -4.76
CA ALA A 27 12.33 -9.98 -3.41
C ALA A 27 12.54 -8.57 -2.84
N GLY A 28 11.90 -8.29 -1.71
CA GLY A 28 11.93 -6.97 -1.09
C GLY A 28 11.30 -6.94 0.29
N GLU A 29 11.32 -5.74 0.86
CA GLU A 29 10.78 -5.45 2.17
C GLU A 29 9.93 -4.18 2.12
N LEU A 30 8.80 -4.21 2.82
CA LEU A 30 7.86 -3.10 2.97
C LEU A 30 7.54 -2.94 4.45
N ILE A 31 8.11 -1.92 5.07
CA ILE A 31 7.89 -1.59 6.48
C ILE A 31 6.90 -0.45 6.55
N PHE A 32 5.85 -0.60 7.35
CA PHE A 32 4.91 0.45 7.69
C PHE A 32 5.22 1.00 9.08
N PHE A 33 5.29 2.32 9.20
CA PHE A 33 5.49 3.04 10.44
C PHE A 33 4.22 3.79 10.83
N THR A 34 3.94 3.78 12.12
CA THR A 34 2.92 4.61 12.75
C THR A 34 3.41 6.06 12.85
N PRO A 35 2.52 7.06 12.93
CA PRO A 35 2.91 8.47 13.14
C PRO A 35 3.66 8.72 14.45
N LEU A 36 3.67 7.75 15.37
CA LEU A 36 4.45 7.79 16.62
C LEU A 36 5.90 7.30 16.42
N GLY A 37 6.28 6.86 15.22
CA GLY A 37 7.62 6.35 14.91
C GLY A 37 7.84 4.85 15.19
N SER A 38 6.79 4.11 15.55
CA SER A 38 6.88 2.65 15.77
C SER A 38 6.49 1.87 14.52
N THR A 39 7.08 0.70 14.30
CA THR A 39 6.69 -0.23 13.23
C THR A 39 5.26 -0.76 13.46
N ALA A 40 4.34 -0.43 12.56
CA ALA A 40 2.99 -0.99 12.51
C ALA A 40 3.01 -2.42 11.98
N ALA A 41 3.70 -2.63 10.86
CA ALA A 41 3.82 -3.90 10.17
C ALA A 41 5.11 -3.92 9.35
N ALA A 42 5.75 -5.09 9.23
CA ALA A 42 6.84 -5.30 8.29
C ALA A 42 6.52 -6.50 7.41
N ILE A 43 6.59 -6.31 6.10
CA ILE A 43 6.37 -7.34 5.11
C ILE A 43 7.71 -7.63 4.47
N HIS A 44 8.09 -8.89 4.43
CA HIS A 44 9.25 -9.35 3.68
C HIS A 44 8.79 -10.43 2.71
N TRP A 45 9.09 -10.30 1.43
CA TRP A 45 8.76 -11.30 0.43
C TRP A 45 9.98 -11.67 -0.40
N SER A 46 9.94 -12.88 -0.92
CA SER A 46 10.98 -13.48 -1.72
C SER A 46 10.31 -14.44 -2.71
N PRO A 47 11.03 -14.91 -3.75
CA PRO A 47 10.50 -15.93 -4.66
C PRO A 47 10.18 -17.26 -3.95
N ALA A 48 10.67 -17.46 -2.73
CA ALA A 48 10.36 -18.63 -1.90
C ALA A 48 9.07 -18.47 -1.07
N GLU A 49 8.90 -17.34 -0.37
CA GLU A 49 7.80 -17.12 0.56
C GLU A 49 7.61 -15.62 0.89
N ALA A 50 6.46 -15.27 1.47
CA ALA A 50 6.18 -13.95 2.01
C ALA A 50 5.84 -14.02 3.50
N THR A 51 6.39 -13.12 4.31
CA THR A 51 6.19 -13.05 5.75
C THR A 51 5.70 -11.68 6.18
N LEU A 52 4.69 -11.64 7.06
CA LEU A 52 4.12 -10.46 7.67
C LEU A 52 4.43 -10.47 9.17
N ALA A 53 5.20 -9.48 9.63
CA ALA A 53 5.46 -9.23 11.04
C ALA A 53 4.59 -8.07 11.55
N THR A 54 3.68 -8.34 12.49
CA THR A 54 2.78 -7.35 13.10
C THR A 54 2.70 -7.55 14.61
N GLN A 55 2.92 -6.51 15.42
CA GLN A 55 2.77 -6.57 16.89
C GLN A 55 3.45 -7.80 17.56
N GLY A 56 4.62 -8.21 17.08
CA GLY A 56 5.37 -9.36 17.61
C GLY A 56 4.92 -10.74 17.10
N GLN A 57 3.95 -10.81 16.20
CA GLN A 57 3.58 -12.05 15.51
C GLN A 57 4.09 -12.03 14.07
N ILE A 58 4.71 -13.13 13.63
CA ILE A 58 5.13 -13.35 12.25
C ILE A 58 4.18 -14.38 11.63
N ARG A 59 3.61 -14.05 10.48
CA ARG A 59 2.76 -14.94 9.68
C ARG A 59 3.36 -15.14 8.31
N THR A 60 3.48 -16.38 7.87
CA THR A 60 3.95 -16.72 6.52
C THR A 60 2.76 -16.93 5.58
N PHE A 61 2.92 -16.50 4.34
CA PHE A 61 1.95 -16.54 3.27
C PHE A 61 2.61 -17.08 1.99
N ASP A 62 1.81 -17.73 1.14
CA ASP A 62 2.24 -18.33 -0.13
C ASP A 62 2.37 -17.27 -1.26
N GLY A 63 2.82 -16.08 -0.90
CA GLY A 63 2.95 -14.95 -1.80
C GLY A 63 2.46 -13.63 -1.20
N LEU A 64 2.79 -12.57 -1.90
CA LEU A 64 2.59 -11.21 -1.43
C LEU A 64 1.14 -10.72 -1.61
N ALA A 65 0.46 -11.11 -2.69
CA ALA A 65 -0.93 -10.72 -2.95
C ALA A 65 -1.89 -11.07 -1.80
N PRO A 66 -1.96 -12.33 -1.30
CA PRO A 66 -2.85 -12.66 -0.18
C PRO A 66 -2.46 -11.95 1.12
N LEU A 67 -1.17 -11.70 1.33
CA LEU A 67 -0.65 -11.00 2.49
C LEU A 67 -1.12 -9.53 2.50
N ILE A 68 -0.94 -8.82 1.38
CA ILE A 68 -1.39 -7.43 1.26
C ILE A 68 -2.91 -7.35 1.35
N GLN A 69 -3.64 -8.31 0.78
CA GLN A 69 -5.08 -8.34 0.90
C GLN A 69 -5.53 -8.54 2.37
N ASP A 70 -4.83 -9.35 3.17
CA ASP A 70 -5.09 -9.49 4.61
C ASP A 70 -4.82 -8.17 5.36
N LEU A 71 -3.74 -7.47 5.00
CA LEU A 71 -3.31 -6.26 5.69
C LEU A 71 -4.10 -5.01 5.32
N LEU A 72 -4.27 -4.75 4.03
CA LEU A 72 -4.89 -3.53 3.48
C LEU A 72 -6.36 -3.75 3.07
N GLY A 73 -6.83 -5.00 3.03
CA GLY A 73 -8.18 -5.35 2.56
C GLY A 73 -8.36 -5.27 1.05
N THR A 74 -7.31 -4.92 0.30
CA THR A 74 -7.33 -4.80 -1.17
C THR A 74 -6.04 -5.37 -1.75
N ASP A 75 -6.15 -5.95 -2.94
CA ASP A 75 -4.99 -6.42 -3.70
C ASP A 75 -4.24 -5.20 -4.28
N VAL A 76 -3.03 -4.96 -3.79
CA VAL A 76 -2.15 -3.91 -4.31
C VAL A 76 -1.03 -4.55 -5.13
N PRO A 77 -0.89 -4.20 -6.42
CA PRO A 77 0.10 -4.77 -7.32
C PRO A 77 1.49 -4.21 -7.01
N VAL A 78 2.27 -4.91 -6.19
CA VAL A 78 3.63 -4.47 -5.82
C VAL A 78 4.55 -4.35 -7.02
N SER A 79 4.43 -5.22 -8.03
CA SER A 79 5.17 -5.08 -9.29
C SER A 79 4.95 -3.73 -9.96
N ALA A 80 3.71 -3.24 -9.95
CA ALA A 80 3.38 -1.94 -10.49
C ALA A 80 3.81 -0.80 -9.56
N LEU A 81 3.72 -1.00 -8.24
CA LEU A 81 4.22 -0.05 -7.25
C LEU A 81 5.69 0.31 -7.49
N PHE A 82 6.55 -0.68 -7.67
CA PHE A 82 7.97 -0.45 -7.99
C PHE A 82 8.15 0.31 -9.31
N ALA A 83 7.38 -0.04 -10.34
CA ALA A 83 7.41 0.66 -11.62
C ALA A 83 6.99 2.13 -11.46
N TRP A 84 5.92 2.40 -10.71
CA TRP A 84 5.43 3.76 -10.44
C TRP A 84 6.46 4.60 -9.68
N LEU A 85 7.14 4.02 -8.69
CA LEU A 85 8.21 4.68 -7.94
C LEU A 85 9.42 5.02 -8.83
N ASN A 86 9.63 4.26 -9.91
CA ASN A 86 10.61 4.58 -10.96
C ASN A 86 10.08 5.57 -12.01
N GLY A 87 8.87 6.11 -11.85
CA GLY A 87 8.24 7.01 -12.81
C GLY A 87 7.69 6.30 -14.06
N GLN A 88 7.50 4.99 -14.00
CA GLN A 88 6.93 4.21 -15.10
C GLN A 88 5.41 4.08 -14.95
N HIS A 89 4.67 4.38 -16.01
CA HIS A 89 3.22 4.20 -16.05
C HIS A 89 2.84 2.73 -16.30
N LEU A 90 3.08 1.85 -15.33
CA LEU A 90 2.66 0.45 -15.46
C LEU A 90 1.17 0.31 -15.15
N SER A 91 0.39 -0.14 -16.13
CA SER A 91 -1.00 -0.53 -15.90
C SER A 91 -1.03 -1.87 -15.16
N ALA A 92 -1.69 -1.90 -14.01
CA ALA A 92 -2.00 -3.14 -13.31
C ALA A 92 -3.50 -3.43 -13.39
N ASP A 93 -3.88 -4.68 -13.15
CA ASP A 93 -5.24 -5.16 -13.40
C ASP A 93 -6.27 -4.37 -12.58
N GLY A 94 -7.04 -3.52 -13.27
CA GLY A 94 -8.01 -2.62 -12.65
C GLY A 94 -7.42 -1.39 -11.95
N TRP A 95 -6.11 -1.15 -12.01
CA TRP A 95 -5.43 0.00 -11.42
C TRP A 95 -4.99 1.03 -12.47
N GLN A 96 -5.31 2.29 -12.22
CA GLN A 96 -4.88 3.43 -13.01
C GLN A 96 -3.93 4.31 -12.20
N VAL A 97 -2.70 4.48 -12.66
CA VAL A 97 -1.71 5.37 -12.05
C VAL A 97 -1.74 6.74 -12.72
N ASP A 98 -1.62 7.78 -11.89
CA ASP A 98 -1.41 9.16 -12.25
C ASP A 98 -0.04 9.62 -11.71
N LEU A 99 0.88 9.91 -12.63
CA LEU A 99 2.22 10.42 -12.35
C LEU A 99 2.31 11.93 -12.66
N ALA A 100 1.18 12.65 -12.73
CA ALA A 100 1.19 14.08 -13.09
C ALA A 100 2.06 14.91 -12.13
N ASN A 101 2.14 14.49 -10.86
CA ASN A 101 2.92 15.14 -9.81
C ASN A 101 4.17 14.34 -9.42
N PHE A 102 4.62 13.39 -10.25
CA PHE A 102 5.81 12.57 -9.95
C PHE A 102 7.06 13.45 -9.81
N ALA A 103 7.13 14.56 -10.57
CA ALA A 103 8.20 15.56 -10.43
C ALA A 103 8.24 16.23 -9.04
N GLU A 104 7.12 16.25 -8.31
CA GLU A 104 7.03 16.70 -6.91
C GLU A 104 7.15 15.55 -5.91
N GLY A 105 7.48 14.33 -6.37
CA GLY A 105 7.51 13.14 -5.54
C GLY A 105 6.12 12.64 -5.15
N LYS A 106 5.07 12.90 -5.92
CA LYS A 106 3.70 12.44 -5.60
C LYS A 106 3.18 11.51 -6.69
N ILE A 107 2.74 10.33 -6.29
CA ILE A 107 2.12 9.33 -7.16
C ILE A 107 0.73 9.02 -6.62
N THR A 108 -0.26 9.00 -7.51
CA THR A 108 -1.61 8.57 -7.14
C THR A 108 -2.01 7.39 -8.00
N ALA A 109 -2.40 6.27 -7.40
CA ALA A 109 -2.99 5.14 -8.12
C ALA A 109 -4.42 4.92 -7.64
N GLN A 110 -5.33 4.64 -8.56
CA GLN A 110 -6.75 4.43 -8.28
C GLN A 110 -7.19 3.11 -8.90
N ARG A 111 -7.79 2.25 -8.08
CA ARG A 111 -8.41 1.02 -8.52
C ARG A 111 -9.82 1.30 -9.01
N LEU A 112 -10.03 1.11 -10.30
CA LEU A 112 -11.31 1.31 -11.00
C LEU A 112 -12.24 0.10 -10.87
N THR A 113 -11.69 -1.08 -10.57
CA THR A 113 -12.46 -2.31 -10.31
C THR A 113 -12.95 -2.37 -8.86
N ALA A 114 -14.13 -2.94 -8.62
CA ALA A 114 -14.68 -3.11 -7.27
C ALA A 114 -13.88 -4.14 -6.42
N PRO A 115 -13.67 -3.92 -5.11
CA PRO A 115 -13.94 -2.67 -4.41
C PRO A 115 -12.97 -1.56 -4.86
N PRO A 116 -13.48 -0.31 -5.05
CA PRO A 116 -12.63 0.81 -5.43
C PRO A 116 -11.67 1.15 -4.29
N ALA A 117 -10.42 1.43 -4.64
CA ALA A 117 -9.37 1.79 -3.70
C ALA A 117 -8.55 2.95 -4.27
N GLN A 118 -8.03 3.81 -3.40
CA GLN A 118 -7.09 4.85 -3.79
C GLN A 118 -5.80 4.67 -3.00
N LEU A 119 -4.68 4.61 -3.71
CA LEU A 119 -3.34 4.58 -3.17
C LEU A 119 -2.66 5.92 -3.48
N ARG A 120 -2.05 6.53 -2.46
CA ARG A 120 -1.28 7.75 -2.61
C ARG A 120 0.09 7.55 -2.00
N LEU A 121 1.12 7.78 -2.81
CA LEU A 121 2.51 7.60 -2.41
C LEU A 121 3.17 8.98 -2.48
N ILE A 122 3.90 9.31 -1.42
CA ILE A 122 4.66 10.54 -1.32
C ILE A 122 6.10 10.10 -1.13
N LEU A 123 6.94 10.41 -2.10
CA LEU A 123 8.38 10.18 -2.05
C LEU A 123 8.97 11.33 -1.24
N GLU A 124 9.69 10.99 -0.18
CA GLU A 124 10.53 11.94 0.54
C GLU A 124 11.82 12.17 -0.26
N PRO A 125 12.30 13.43 -0.38
CA PRO A 125 13.47 13.79 -1.19
C PRO A 125 14.81 13.37 -0.57
#